data_AF-A0AAP0NL83-F1
#
_entry.id   AF-A0AAP0NL83-F1
#
_cell.length_a   1.000
_cell.length_b   1.000
_cell.length_c   1.000
_cell.angle_alpha   90.00
_cell.angle_beta   90.00
_cell.angle_gamma   90.00
#
_symmetry.space_group_name_H-M   'P 1'
#
loop_
_entity.id
_entity.type
_entity.pdbx_description
1 polymer ?
#
loop_
_entity_poly.entity_id
_entity_poly.type
_entity_poly.pdbx_seq_one_letter_code
_entity_poly.pdbx_strand_id
1 'polypeptide(L)'
;MGGIPGSMGWPIIGESLSFISEFSSPHGVYNFIKKRQLRYGKVFKSSILGRSTVFMTGTEASKILLSGKDGMVSLNLFYAGKQLMGPTSLLQTTGEAHKQLRRLIAEPLSIDSMKKYLQFINNLAIDTLDQWTGQKAIYVHDEASTVK
;
A
#
# COMPACT_ATOMS: atom_id res chain seq x y z
N MET A 1 7.69 32.46 10.83
CA MET A 1 7.94 31.19 10.12
C MET A 1 6.72 30.29 10.30
N GLY A 2 5.91 30.11 9.25
CA GLY A 2 4.74 29.23 9.33
C GLY A 2 5.16 27.78 9.21
N GLY A 3 4.89 26.95 10.22
CA GLY A 3 5.13 25.51 10.15
C GLY A 3 4.18 24.80 9.18
N ILE A 4 4.45 23.54 8.88
CA ILE A 4 3.56 22.69 8.05
C ILE A 4 2.14 22.69 8.65
N PRO A 5 1.10 23.01 7.88
CA PRO A 5 -0.28 23.05 8.37
C PRO A 5 -0.77 21.64 8.74
N GLY A 6 -1.77 21.55 9.61
CA GLY A 6 -2.34 20.27 10.04
C GLY A 6 -2.60 20.21 11.54
N SER A 7 -3.13 19.07 12.00
CA SER A 7 -3.51 18.85 13.39
C SER A 7 -2.74 17.67 13.97
N MET A 8 -2.16 17.82 15.15
CA MET A 8 -1.55 16.69 15.88
C MET A 8 -2.58 15.84 16.61
N GLY A 9 -3.87 16.20 16.56
CA GLY A 9 -4.94 15.45 17.22
C GLY A 9 -4.84 15.50 18.75
N TRP A 10 -5.33 14.43 19.40
CA TRP A 10 -5.33 14.30 20.84
C TRP A 10 -3.92 14.01 21.39
N PRO A 11 -3.61 14.39 22.64
CA PRO A 11 -2.36 13.98 23.27
C PRO A 11 -2.17 12.46 23.19
N ILE A 12 -0.94 12.01 22.92
CA ILE A 12 -0.51 10.60 22.82
C ILE A 12 -1.09 9.84 21.62
N ILE A 13 -2.41 9.79 21.44
CA ILE A 13 -3.07 9.00 20.40
C ILE A 13 -3.21 9.72 19.05
N GLY A 14 -3.10 11.05 19.04
CA GLY A 14 -3.21 11.85 17.83
C GLY A 14 -4.56 11.73 17.14
N GLU A 15 -4.53 11.51 15.82
CA GLU A 15 -5.68 11.22 14.98
C GLU A 15 -5.84 9.71 14.70
N SER A 16 -5.13 8.85 15.43
CA SER A 16 -5.06 7.40 15.15
C SER A 16 -6.42 6.71 15.12
N LEU A 17 -7.35 7.08 15.99
CA LEU A 17 -8.70 6.49 16.00
C LEU A 17 -9.46 6.84 14.73
N SER A 18 -9.40 8.11 14.29
CA SER A 18 -9.99 8.54 13.01
C SER A 18 -9.28 7.90 11.82
N PHE A 19 -7.98 7.60 11.92
CA PHE A 19 -7.23 6.90 10.89
C PHE A 19 -7.65 5.43 10.79
N ILE A 20 -7.73 4.73 11.91
CA ILE A 20 -8.10 3.31 11.99
C ILE A 20 -9.57 3.09 11.61
N SER A 21 -10.48 3.99 12.01
CA SER A 21 -11.90 3.85 11.67
C SER A 21 -12.16 3.84 10.16
N GLU A 22 -11.30 4.51 9.38
CA GLU A 22 -11.47 4.59 7.92
C GLU A 22 -11.19 3.25 7.23
N PHE A 23 -10.55 2.27 7.88
CA PHE A 23 -10.42 0.91 7.34
C PHE A 23 -11.76 0.17 7.25
N SER A 24 -12.80 0.64 7.94
CA SER A 24 -14.16 0.10 7.80
C SER A 24 -14.92 0.69 6.59
N SER A 25 -14.35 1.68 5.91
CA SER A 25 -14.93 2.31 4.72
C SER A 25 -14.36 1.67 3.45
N PRO A 26 -15.15 1.56 2.36
CA PRO A 26 -14.64 1.14 1.05
C PRO A 26 -13.48 1.99 0.53
N HIS A 27 -13.42 3.25 0.97
CA HIS A 27 -12.35 4.18 0.58
C HIS A 27 -11.10 4.07 1.46
N GLY A 28 -11.15 3.32 2.56
CA GLY A 28 -10.00 3.09 3.43
C GLY A 28 -9.32 4.37 3.91
N VAL A 29 -8.01 4.26 4.12
CA VAL A 29 -7.11 5.36 4.48
C VAL A 29 -7.14 6.54 3.49
N TYR A 30 -7.52 6.32 2.23
CA TYR A 30 -7.61 7.41 1.25
C TYR A 30 -8.62 8.48 1.70
N ASN A 31 -9.72 8.10 2.34
CA ASN A 31 -10.69 9.07 2.86
C ASN A 31 -10.11 9.95 3.99
N PHE A 32 -9.31 9.35 4.89
CA PHE A 32 -8.58 10.07 5.93
C PHE A 32 -7.71 11.18 5.32
N ILE A 33 -6.94 10.81 4.28
CA ILE A 33 -6.01 11.70 3.59
C ILE A 33 -6.78 12.79 2.83
N LYS A 34 -7.83 12.41 2.08
CA LYS A 34 -8.62 13.34 1.26
C LYS A 34 -9.28 14.43 2.09
N LYS A 35 -9.90 14.08 3.22
CA LYS A 35 -10.52 15.06 4.15
C LYS A 35 -9.52 16.09 4.65
N ARG A 36 -8.31 15.66 4.99
CA ARG A 36 -7.24 16.52 5.51
C ARG A 36 -6.56 17.33 4.41
N GLN A 37 -6.42 16.75 3.22
CA GLN A 37 -5.96 17.49 2.05
C GLN A 37 -6.91 18.64 1.70
N LEU A 38 -8.23 18.42 1.73
CA LEU A 38 -9.22 19.47 1.48
C LEU A 38 -9.15 20.61 2.52
N ARG A 39 -8.75 20.30 3.76
CA ARG A 39 -8.67 21.27 4.86
C ARG A 39 -7.34 22.01 4.95
N TYR A 40 -6.22 21.31 4.75
CA TYR A 40 -4.87 21.80 5.05
C TYR A 40 -4.00 21.95 3.79
N GLY A 41 -4.46 21.48 2.63
CA GLY A 41 -3.73 21.48 1.38
C GLY A 41 -2.97 20.18 1.10
N LYS A 42 -2.20 20.16 0.00
CA LYS A 42 -1.47 18.96 -0.48
C LYS A 42 -0.35 18.50 0.44
N VAL A 43 0.11 19.34 1.36
CA VAL A 43 1.14 19.02 2.35
C VAL A 43 0.61 19.36 3.72
N PHE A 44 0.46 18.35 4.58
CA PHE A 44 -0.05 18.56 5.93
C PHE A 44 0.56 17.59 6.94
N LYS A 45 0.57 17.95 8.22
CA LYS A 45 1.03 17.08 9.32
C LYS A 45 -0.15 16.47 10.08
N SER A 46 0.08 15.27 10.59
CA SER A 46 -0.82 14.59 11.53
C SER A 46 -0.02 13.68 12.47
N SER A 47 -0.59 13.32 13.61
CA SER A 47 -0.06 12.25 14.46
C SER A 47 -0.89 10.99 14.28
N ILE A 48 -0.31 9.93 13.73
CA ILE A 48 -0.97 8.65 13.52
C ILE A 48 -0.10 7.50 14.01
N LEU A 49 -0.71 6.53 14.69
CA LEU A 49 -0.08 5.32 15.22
C LEU A 49 1.19 5.63 16.04
N GLY A 50 1.11 6.67 16.87
CA GLY A 50 2.22 7.13 17.73
C GLY A 50 3.37 7.81 17.00
N ARG A 51 3.21 8.18 15.71
CA ARG A 51 4.23 8.86 14.91
C ARG A 51 3.72 10.22 14.42
N SER A 52 4.58 11.24 14.47
CA SER A 52 4.35 12.49 13.76
C SER A 52 4.66 12.28 12.29
N THR A 53 3.66 12.46 11.42
CA THR A 53 3.72 12.14 9.99
C THR A 53 3.36 13.35 9.16
N VAL A 54 4.18 13.64 8.15
CA VAL A 54 3.86 14.59 7.10
C VAL A 54 3.29 13.83 5.90
N PHE A 55 2.09 14.18 5.49
CA PHE A 55 1.45 13.70 4.30
C PHE A 55 1.71 14.67 3.16
N MET A 56 2.10 14.12 2.01
CA MET A 56 2.31 14.85 0.77
C MET A 56 1.52 14.15 -0.33
N THR A 57 0.67 14.89 -1.04
CA THR A 57 -0.19 14.32 -2.09
C THR A 57 0.05 14.98 -3.45
N GLY A 58 -0.22 14.21 -4.51
CA GLY A 58 -0.06 14.65 -5.90
C GLY A 58 1.23 14.15 -6.56
N THR A 59 1.33 14.37 -7.86
CA THR A 59 2.39 13.83 -8.72
C THR A 59 3.79 14.30 -8.30
N GLU A 60 3.93 15.56 -7.88
CA GLU A 60 5.23 16.12 -7.47
C GLU A 60 5.76 15.45 -6.20
N ALA A 61 4.89 15.16 -5.24
CA ALA A 61 5.24 14.39 -4.04
C ALA A 61 5.68 12.96 -4.40
N SER A 62 4.93 12.30 -5.29
CA SER A 62 5.27 10.96 -5.77
C SER A 62 6.62 10.93 -6.49
N LYS A 63 6.94 11.94 -7.31
CA LYS A 63 8.25 12.05 -7.97
C LYS A 63 9.38 12.19 -6.95
N ILE A 64 9.22 13.02 -5.93
CA ILE A 64 10.23 13.17 -4.87
C ILE A 64 10.46 11.82 -4.17
N LEU A 65 9.40 11.13 -3.79
CA LEU A 65 9.50 9.86 -3.07
C LEU A 65 10.02 8.70 -3.93
N LEU A 66 9.62 8.62 -5.20
CA LEU A 66 9.90 7.47 -6.07
C LEU A 66 11.13 7.67 -6.98
N SER A 67 11.60 8.90 -7.17
CA SER A 67 12.81 9.15 -7.99
C SER A 67 14.09 8.61 -7.35
N GLY A 68 14.06 8.35 -6.03
CA GLY A 68 15.22 7.84 -5.29
C GLY A 68 16.44 8.76 -5.31
N LYS A 69 16.27 10.02 -5.74
CA LYS A 69 17.36 10.87 -6.25
C LYS A 69 18.43 11.24 -5.22
N ASP A 70 18.19 11.03 -3.93
CA ASP A 70 19.13 11.42 -2.87
C ASP A 70 19.41 10.29 -1.87
N GLY A 71 18.91 9.07 -2.08
CA GLY A 71 19.01 7.96 -1.10
C GLY A 71 18.33 8.23 0.26
N MET A 72 17.68 9.38 0.42
CA MET A 72 17.07 9.85 1.68
C MET A 72 15.69 9.24 1.94
N VAL A 73 15.09 8.57 0.96
CA VAL A 73 13.75 7.98 1.08
C VAL A 73 13.87 6.48 1.23
N SER A 74 13.37 5.97 2.36
CA SER A 74 13.22 4.53 2.60
C SER A 74 11.80 4.21 3.03
N LEU A 75 11.32 3.03 2.67
CA LEU A 75 10.05 2.53 3.16
C LEU A 75 10.19 2.20 4.65
N ASN A 76 9.40 2.86 5.50
CA ASN A 76 9.40 2.63 6.93
C ASN A 76 8.01 2.27 7.43
N LEU A 77 7.72 0.97 7.45
CA LEU A 77 6.45 0.46 7.93
C LEU A 77 6.23 0.78 9.43
N PHE A 78 4.97 0.85 9.84
CA PHE A 78 4.61 0.88 11.27
C PHE A 78 5.01 -0.43 11.95
N TYR A 79 5.11 -0.43 13.28
CA TYR A 79 5.60 -1.56 14.06
C TYR A 79 4.92 -2.89 13.70
N ALA A 80 3.58 -2.92 13.64
CA ALA A 80 2.81 -4.09 13.24
C ALA A 80 3.14 -4.56 11.81
N GLY A 81 3.33 -3.63 10.88
CA GLY A 81 3.75 -3.96 9.51
C GLY A 81 5.16 -4.54 9.44
N LYS A 82 6.07 -4.14 10.34
CA LYS A 82 7.42 -4.73 10.44
C LYS A 82 7.38 -6.17 10.95
N GLN A 83 6.61 -6.40 12.01
CA GLN A 83 6.39 -7.74 12.58
C GLN A 83 5.80 -8.70 11.54
N LEU A 84 4.75 -8.27 10.82
CA LEU A 84 4.06 -9.11 9.84
C LEU A 84 4.93 -9.49 8.64
N MET A 85 5.69 -8.53 8.10
CA MET A 85 6.49 -8.75 6.89
C MET A 85 7.76 -9.58 7.16
N GLY A 86 8.28 -9.56 8.39
CA GLY A 86 9.53 -10.21 8.73
C GLY A 86 10.78 -9.44 8.26
N PRO A 87 11.93 -9.64 8.92
CA PRO A 87 13.14 -8.83 8.72
C PRO A 87 13.80 -9.03 7.35
N THR A 88 13.55 -10.16 6.69
CA THR A 88 14.12 -10.51 5.38
C THR A 88 13.21 -10.16 4.20
N SER A 89 12.03 -9.57 4.46
CA SER A 89 11.12 -9.14 3.39
C SER A 89 11.70 -8.00 2.56
N LEU A 90 11.38 -8.00 1.27
CA LEU A 90 11.71 -6.93 0.35
C LEU A 90 11.28 -5.55 0.91
N LEU A 91 10.15 -5.48 1.64
CA LEU A 91 9.65 -4.23 2.22
C LEU A 91 10.41 -3.75 3.48
N GLN A 92 11.27 -4.59 4.08
CA GLN A 92 12.13 -4.22 5.23
C GLN A 92 13.59 -4.00 4.82
N THR A 93 14.05 -4.65 3.76
CA THR A 93 15.44 -4.52 3.28
C THR A 93 15.68 -3.17 2.59
N THR A 94 16.92 -2.67 2.67
CA THR A 94 17.36 -1.46 1.97
C THR A 94 18.73 -1.69 1.31
N GLY A 95 19.19 -0.74 0.49
CA GLY A 95 20.53 -0.78 -0.11
C GLY A 95 20.78 -1.99 -1.02
N GLU A 96 21.98 -2.56 -0.95
CA GLU A 96 22.39 -3.68 -1.80
C GLU A 96 21.62 -4.97 -1.51
N ALA A 97 21.30 -5.25 -0.23
CA ALA A 97 20.49 -6.41 0.14
C ALA A 97 19.10 -6.35 -0.53
N HIS A 98 18.47 -5.17 -0.52
CA HIS A 98 17.21 -4.96 -1.24
C HIS A 98 17.37 -5.15 -2.75
N LYS A 99 18.46 -4.64 -3.35
CA LYS A 99 18.71 -4.81 -4.80
C LYS A 99 18.88 -6.28 -5.18
N GLN A 100 19.60 -7.06 -4.39
CA GLN A 100 19.79 -8.49 -4.61
C GLN A 100 18.46 -9.24 -4.50
N LEU A 101 17.72 -9.03 -3.42
CA LEU A 101 16.42 -9.66 -3.22
C LEU A 101 15.42 -9.29 -4.32
N ARG A 102 15.39 -8.02 -4.74
CA ARG A 102 14.55 -7.55 -5.85
C ARG A 102 14.88 -8.26 -7.16
N ARG A 103 16.15 -8.51 -7.46
CA ARG A 103 16.56 -9.22 -8.69
C ARG A 103 16.04 -10.66 -8.70
N LEU A 104 16.14 -11.36 -7.57
CA LEU A 104 15.63 -12.73 -7.44
C LEU A 104 14.10 -12.79 -7.62
N ILE A 105 13.37 -11.85 -7.03
CA ILE A 105 11.91 -11.77 -7.15
C ILE A 105 11.47 -11.37 -8.57
N ALA A 106 12.30 -10.63 -9.30
CA ALA A 106 11.95 -10.13 -10.63
C ALA A 106 11.97 -11.22 -11.73
N GLU A 107 12.77 -12.28 -11.57
CA GLU A 107 12.95 -13.31 -12.60
C GLU A 107 11.65 -14.11 -12.90
N PRO A 108 10.91 -14.62 -11.89
CA PRO A 108 9.59 -15.23 -12.13
C PRO A 108 8.57 -14.24 -12.71
N LEU A 109 8.76 -12.94 -12.50
CA LEU A 109 7.88 -11.88 -13.01
C LEU A 109 8.36 -11.30 -14.35
N SER A 110 9.38 -11.88 -14.97
CA SER A 110 9.87 -11.46 -16.28
C SER A 110 8.82 -11.74 -17.36
N ILE A 111 8.90 -11.00 -18.47
CA ILE A 111 7.99 -11.18 -19.63
C ILE A 111 8.01 -12.63 -20.13
N ASP A 112 9.18 -13.26 -20.18
CA ASP A 112 9.31 -14.63 -20.67
C ASP A 112 8.71 -15.66 -19.70
N SER A 113 8.86 -15.46 -18.39
CA SER A 113 8.18 -16.27 -17.38
C SER A 113 6.66 -16.07 -17.43
N MET A 114 6.19 -14.82 -17.54
CA MET A 114 4.76 -14.50 -17.67
C MET A 114 4.11 -15.16 -18.88
N LYS A 115 4.79 -15.23 -20.04
CA LYS A 115 4.28 -15.94 -21.22
C LYS A 115 4.04 -17.43 -20.94
N LYS A 116 4.88 -18.06 -20.11
CA LYS A 116 4.71 -19.47 -19.70
C LYS A 116 3.51 -19.65 -18.77
N TYR A 117 3.27 -18.67 -17.88
CA TYR A 117 2.12 -18.70 -16.97
C TYR A 117 0.80 -18.32 -17.64
N LEU A 118 0.83 -17.62 -18.78
CA LEU A 118 -0.37 -17.08 -19.42
C LEU A 118 -1.42 -18.16 -19.70
N GLN A 119 -1.01 -19.31 -20.23
CA GLN A 119 -1.94 -20.40 -20.53
C GLN A 119 -2.57 -20.96 -19.24
N PHE A 120 -1.77 -21.14 -18.19
CA PHE A 120 -2.26 -21.60 -16.88
C PHE A 120 -3.27 -20.61 -16.28
N ILE A 121 -2.93 -19.32 -16.25
CA ILE A 121 -3.82 -18.26 -15.73
C ILE A 121 -5.11 -18.19 -16.55
N ASN A 122 -5.02 -18.28 -17.88
CA ASN A 122 -6.18 -18.25 -18.76
C ASN A 122 -7.12 -19.43 -18.53
N ASN A 123 -6.56 -20.64 -18.41
CA ASN A 123 -7.36 -21.83 -18.12
C ASN A 123 -8.03 -21.74 -16.74
N LEU A 124 -7.29 -21.32 -15.71
CA LEU A 124 -7.84 -21.13 -14.36
C LEU A 124 -8.97 -20.10 -14.34
N ALA A 125 -8.84 -19.03 -15.12
CA ALA A 125 -9.88 -18.02 -15.27
C ALA A 125 -11.12 -18.59 -15.96
N ILE A 126 -10.97 -19.33 -17.06
CA ILE A 126 -12.08 -20.00 -17.76
C ILE A 126 -12.77 -20.99 -16.81
N ASP A 127 -12.03 -21.89 -16.18
CA ASP A 127 -12.58 -22.91 -15.28
C ASP A 127 -13.34 -22.27 -14.10
N THR A 128 -12.83 -21.15 -13.57
CA THR A 128 -13.51 -20.41 -12.51
C THR A 128 -14.81 -19.76 -13.01
N LEU A 129 -14.79 -19.15 -14.19
CA LEU A 129 -15.99 -18.52 -14.77
C LEU A 129 -17.04 -19.56 -15.21
N ASP A 130 -16.65 -20.73 -15.68
CA ASP A 130 -17.57 -21.80 -16.05
C ASP A 130 -18.36 -22.31 -14.82
N GLN A 131 -17.73 -22.36 -13.65
CA GLN A 131 -18.39 -22.72 -12.38
C GLN A 131 -19.49 -21.72 -11.97
N TRP A 132 -19.45 -20.50 -12.50
CA TRP A 132 -20.42 -19.46 -12.19
C TRP A 132 -21.71 -19.61 -13.01
N THR A 133 -21.70 -20.42 -14.07
CA THR A 133 -22.86 -20.61 -14.93
C THR A 133 -24.05 -21.19 -14.15
N GLY A 134 -25.22 -20.55 -14.30
CA GLY A 134 -26.44 -20.96 -13.59
C GLY A 134 -26.54 -20.50 -12.12
N GLN A 135 -25.50 -19.86 -11.57
CA GLN A 135 -25.59 -19.27 -10.22
C GLN A 135 -26.39 -17.96 -10.25
N LYS A 136 -27.29 -17.77 -9.29
CA LYS A 136 -28.15 -16.57 -9.20
C LYS A 136 -27.41 -15.33 -8.69
N ALA A 137 -26.36 -15.53 -7.88
CA ALA A 137 -25.54 -14.47 -7.31
C ALA A 137 -24.15 -15.03 -7.01
N ILE A 138 -23.12 -14.23 -7.27
CA ILE A 138 -21.71 -14.59 -7.07
C ILE A 138 -21.05 -13.51 -6.24
N TYR A 139 -20.36 -13.91 -5.18
CA TYR A 139 -19.55 -13.01 -4.36
C TYR A 139 -18.14 -12.96 -4.92
N VAL A 140 -17.92 -12.05 -5.88
CA VAL A 140 -16.66 -11.95 -6.66
C VAL A 140 -15.42 -11.80 -5.77
N HIS A 141 -15.53 -11.11 -4.63
CA HIS A 141 -14.44 -11.00 -3.67
C HIS A 141 -13.96 -12.36 -3.16
N ASP A 142 -14.90 -13.24 -2.82
CA ASP A 142 -14.61 -14.54 -2.23
C ASP A 142 -14.02 -15.48 -3.29
N GLU A 143 -14.59 -15.45 -4.50
CA GLU A 143 -14.05 -16.19 -5.64
C GLU A 143 -12.62 -15.75 -6.00
N ALA A 144 -12.36 -14.44 -6.06
CA ALA A 144 -11.04 -13.90 -6.39
C ALA A 144 -9.99 -14.11 -5.29
N SER A 145 -10.42 -14.26 -4.04
CA SER A 145 -9.53 -14.45 -2.88
C SER A 145 -9.24 -15.92 -2.57
N THR A 146 -9.90 -16.84 -3.26
CA THR A 146 -9.70 -18.28 -3.05
C THR A 146 -8.46 -18.74 -3.80
N VAL A 147 -7.49 -19.30 -3.07
CA VAL A 147 -6.37 -20.03 -3.67
C VAL A 147 -6.90 -21.41 -4.06
N LYS A 148 -7.22 -21.59 -5.34
CA LYS A 148 -7.57 -22.89 -5.92
C LYS A 148 -6.31 -23.68 -6.31
#